data_AF-A0A7L4TMV2-F1
#
_entry.id   AF-A0A7L4TMV2-F1
#
_cell.length_a   1.000
_cell.length_b   1.000
_cell.length_c   1.000
_cell.angle_alpha   90.00
_cell.angle_beta   90.00
_cell.angle_gamma   90.00
#
_symmetry.space_group_name_H-M   'P 1'
#
loop_
_entity.id
_entity.type
_entity.pdbx_description
1 polymer ?
#
loop_
_entity_poly.entity_id
_entity_poly.type
_entity_poly.pdbx_seq_one_letter_code
_entity_poly.pdbx_strand_id
1 'polypeptide(L)'
;MNTYIDIGINLTNKQFHDDIDDVVQNALDADVSQMILTGTSVKNSEASARMAREYPGVLYATAGIHPHDAKSFDAQSIAKLRDLLKQKQVVSVGECGLDFDRDFSPRNVQETCYKAQLELAIEVQKPLFLHERAAFTRFISITKEYLPQLPKAVVHCFTGSLQEAKTYLDNGLLLGFTGAISDTRRFEHLKEVLQYVPLESMMIETDAPFMLPKNVPNSLLKKYHERRCEPAYLPFVAGTVAQFKGVSLDQVAEQTTKNAKEFFAI
;
A
#
# COMPACT_ATOMS: atom_id res chain seq x y z
N MET A 1 -21.61 1.50 -12.15
CA MET A 1 -21.01 2.35 -11.09
C MET A 1 -19.63 1.80 -10.87
N ASN A 2 -18.62 2.66 -10.95
CA ASN A 2 -17.26 2.25 -10.64
C ASN A 2 -17.16 2.07 -9.13
N THR A 3 -16.30 1.16 -8.70
CA THR A 3 -16.06 0.92 -7.28
C THR A 3 -14.57 0.70 -7.13
N TYR A 4 -13.97 1.36 -6.16
CA TYR A 4 -12.53 1.33 -5.92
C TYR A 4 -12.21 0.77 -4.53
N ILE A 5 -10.99 0.25 -4.40
CA ILE A 5 -10.39 -0.14 -3.12
C ILE A 5 -9.06 0.58 -3.00
N ASP A 6 -8.89 1.35 -1.94
CA ASP A 6 -7.61 1.97 -1.59
C ASP A 6 -6.77 0.97 -0.80
N ILE A 7 -5.72 0.41 -1.41
CA ILE A 7 -4.89 -0.60 -0.72
C ILE A 7 -3.95 -0.02 0.34
N GLY A 8 -3.82 1.30 0.43
CA GLY A 8 -2.81 1.95 1.26
C GLY A 8 -3.23 3.33 1.74
N ILE A 9 -3.78 3.39 2.95
CA ILE A 9 -4.08 4.65 3.64
C ILE A 9 -3.50 4.67 5.06
N ASN A 10 -2.84 5.76 5.41
CA ASN A 10 -2.30 6.00 6.75
C ASN A 10 -3.32 6.75 7.62
N LEU A 11 -4.54 6.23 7.78
CA LEU A 11 -5.65 6.95 8.43
C LEU A 11 -5.39 7.25 9.92
N THR A 12 -4.50 6.48 10.56
CA THR A 12 -4.00 6.73 11.92
C THR A 12 -3.01 7.90 12.02
N ASN A 13 -2.66 8.54 10.90
CA ASN A 13 -1.83 9.74 10.88
C ASN A 13 -2.57 10.91 11.54
N LYS A 14 -1.82 11.69 12.33
CA LYS A 14 -2.33 12.87 13.04
C LYS A 14 -3.06 13.90 12.17
N GLN A 15 -2.80 13.92 10.85
CA GLN A 15 -3.49 14.82 9.92
C GLN A 15 -4.99 14.56 9.76
N PHE A 16 -5.48 13.40 10.21
CA PHE A 16 -6.88 13.01 10.13
C PHE A 16 -7.58 12.95 11.49
N HIS A 17 -6.87 13.19 12.59
CA HIS A 17 -7.37 12.92 13.95
C HIS A 17 -8.70 13.61 14.27
N ASP A 18 -8.94 14.78 13.67
CA ASP A 18 -10.11 15.61 14.00
C ASP A 18 -11.30 15.38 13.04
N ASP A 19 -11.13 14.60 11.96
CA ASP A 19 -12.11 14.49 10.87
C ASP A 19 -12.16 13.10 10.19
N ILE A 20 -11.86 12.02 10.93
CA ILE A 20 -11.83 10.64 10.38
C ILE A 20 -13.17 10.26 9.73
N ASP A 21 -14.30 10.52 10.40
CA ASP A 21 -15.63 10.20 9.88
C ASP A 21 -15.90 10.89 8.54
N ASP A 22 -15.55 12.17 8.43
CA ASP A 22 -15.71 12.95 7.20
C ASP A 22 -14.80 12.40 6.09
N VAL A 23 -13.55 12.03 6.41
CA VAL A 23 -12.61 11.43 5.45
C VAL A 23 -13.13 10.10 4.91
N VAL A 24 -13.67 9.25 5.78
CA VAL A 24 -14.29 7.97 5.38
C VAL A 24 -15.53 8.22 4.53
N GLN A 25 -16.41 9.13 4.94
CA GLN A 25 -17.62 9.43 4.18
C GLN A 25 -17.31 10.03 2.80
N ASN A 26 -16.34 10.95 2.71
CA ASN A 26 -15.91 11.53 1.44
C ASN A 26 -15.34 10.46 0.48
N ALA A 27 -14.65 9.44 1.01
CA ALA A 27 -14.19 8.30 0.21
C ALA A 27 -15.36 7.48 -0.34
N LEU A 28 -16.34 7.17 0.51
CA LEU A 28 -17.54 6.43 0.10
C LEU A 28 -18.34 7.19 -0.98
N ASP A 29 -18.50 8.51 -0.80
CA ASP A 29 -19.19 9.39 -1.77
C ASP A 29 -18.42 9.50 -3.10
N ALA A 30 -17.12 9.18 -3.11
CA ALA A 30 -16.26 9.12 -4.29
C ALA A 30 -16.08 7.68 -4.83
N ASP A 31 -16.98 6.76 -4.46
CA ASP A 31 -17.00 5.35 -4.87
C ASP A 31 -15.81 4.50 -4.36
N VAL A 32 -15.05 5.00 -3.37
CA VAL A 32 -13.99 4.25 -2.69
C VAL A 32 -14.61 3.45 -1.54
N SER A 33 -15.12 2.28 -1.90
CA SER A 33 -15.95 1.45 -1.02
C SER A 33 -15.20 0.77 0.12
N GLN A 34 -13.89 0.51 -0.05
CA GLN A 34 -13.06 -0.18 0.92
C GLN A 34 -11.67 0.44 0.98
N MET A 35 -11.09 0.49 2.17
CA MET A 35 -9.77 1.07 2.42
C MET A 35 -8.96 0.18 3.36
N ILE A 36 -7.69 -0.04 3.05
CA ILE A 36 -6.77 -0.84 3.86
C ILE A 36 -5.84 0.09 4.63
N LEU A 37 -6.00 0.15 5.94
CA LEU A 37 -5.19 0.97 6.83
C LEU A 37 -3.81 0.35 7.02
N THR A 38 -2.78 1.13 6.71
CA THR A 38 -1.39 0.68 6.81
C THR A 38 -0.95 0.61 8.28
N GLY A 39 -0.55 -0.57 8.75
CA GLY A 39 0.14 -0.78 10.02
C GLY A 39 1.64 -0.67 9.86
N THR A 40 2.28 0.30 10.53
CA THR A 40 3.72 0.62 10.34
C THR A 40 4.62 0.28 11.53
N SER A 41 4.04 -0.12 12.64
CA SER A 41 4.70 -0.62 13.86
C SER A 41 3.71 -1.49 14.62
N VAL A 42 4.12 -2.21 15.66
CA VAL A 42 3.17 -2.97 16.50
C VAL A 42 2.07 -2.07 17.06
N LYS A 43 2.45 -0.94 17.67
CA LYS A 43 1.50 0.03 18.25
C LYS A 43 0.57 0.62 17.21
N ASN A 44 1.09 0.97 16.04
CA ASN A 44 0.30 1.52 14.96
C ASN A 44 -0.64 0.47 14.35
N SER A 45 -0.17 -0.76 14.16
CA SER A 45 -0.98 -1.89 13.71
C SER A 45 -2.13 -2.20 14.66
N GLU A 46 -1.92 -2.13 15.98
CA GLU A 46 -3.00 -2.24 16.96
C GLU A 46 -4.03 -1.12 16.81
N ALA A 47 -3.60 0.12 16.53
CA ALA A 47 -4.49 1.25 16.31
C ALA A 47 -5.29 1.10 15.01
N SER A 48 -4.64 0.75 13.90
CA SER A 48 -5.29 0.47 12.61
C SER A 48 -6.30 -0.67 12.74
N ALA A 49 -5.93 -1.76 13.43
CA ALA A 49 -6.83 -2.89 13.67
C ALA A 49 -8.04 -2.51 14.55
N ARG A 50 -7.88 -1.60 15.52
CA ARG A 50 -8.99 -1.08 16.34
C ARG A 50 -9.95 -0.25 15.47
N MET A 51 -9.42 0.72 14.73
CA MET A 51 -10.19 1.60 13.85
C MET A 51 -10.93 0.79 12.78
N ALA A 52 -10.28 -0.20 12.16
CA ALA A 52 -10.92 -1.06 11.17
C ALA A 52 -12.15 -1.83 11.72
N ARG A 53 -12.22 -2.11 13.04
CA ARG A 53 -13.41 -2.73 13.64
C ARG A 53 -14.59 -1.78 13.78
N GLU A 54 -14.34 -0.49 13.82
CA GLU A 54 -15.39 0.53 13.98
C GLU A 54 -16.17 0.73 12.66
N TYR A 55 -15.59 0.36 11.52
CA TYR A 55 -16.18 0.50 10.19
C TYR A 55 -16.21 -0.86 9.43
N PRO A 56 -16.98 -1.85 9.92
CA PRO A 56 -16.97 -3.20 9.37
C PRO A 56 -17.39 -3.23 7.89
N GLY A 57 -16.59 -3.89 7.06
CA GLY A 57 -16.82 -4.02 5.61
C GLY A 57 -16.31 -2.83 4.78
N VAL A 58 -15.95 -1.72 5.43
CA VAL A 58 -15.40 -0.52 4.78
C VAL A 58 -13.91 -0.40 5.06
N LEU A 59 -13.49 -0.56 6.32
CA LEU A 59 -12.09 -0.48 6.71
C LEU A 59 -11.52 -1.85 7.06
N TYR A 60 -10.31 -2.09 6.56
CA TYR A 60 -9.45 -3.21 6.92
C TYR A 60 -8.09 -2.66 7.34
N ALA A 61 -7.19 -3.51 7.81
CA ALA A 61 -5.86 -3.11 8.23
C ALA A 61 -4.79 -4.12 7.82
N THR A 62 -3.55 -3.65 7.70
CA THR A 62 -2.37 -4.50 7.71
C THR A 62 -1.75 -4.52 9.12
N ALA A 63 -0.91 -5.51 9.41
CA ALA A 63 -0.13 -5.55 10.63
C ALA A 63 1.35 -5.88 10.36
N GLY A 64 2.24 -4.96 10.73
CA GLY A 64 3.67 -5.07 10.46
C GLY A 64 4.51 -3.98 11.12
N ILE A 65 5.79 -3.99 10.79
CA ILE A 65 6.80 -3.01 11.22
C ILE A 65 7.54 -2.53 9.97
N HIS A 66 7.34 -1.25 9.66
CA HIS A 66 7.94 -0.53 8.55
C HIS A 66 9.47 -0.43 8.75
N PRO A 67 10.30 -0.44 7.69
CA PRO A 67 11.77 -0.34 7.80
C PRO A 67 12.26 0.82 8.68
N HIS A 68 11.69 2.03 8.55
CA HIS A 68 11.93 3.15 9.45
C HIS A 68 11.81 2.84 10.95
N ASP A 69 10.85 2.01 11.36
CA ASP A 69 10.64 1.64 12.75
C ASP A 69 11.28 0.29 13.11
N ALA A 70 12.07 -0.32 12.23
CA ALA A 70 12.70 -1.62 12.49
C ALA A 70 13.56 -1.66 13.78
N LYS A 71 14.09 -0.52 14.23
CA LYS A 71 14.76 -0.40 15.54
C LYS A 71 13.88 -0.70 16.76
N SER A 72 12.55 -0.67 16.62
CA SER A 72 11.61 -1.06 17.66
C SER A 72 11.35 -2.56 17.70
N PHE A 73 11.85 -3.31 16.70
CA PHE A 73 11.69 -4.75 16.61
C PHE A 73 12.38 -5.46 17.78
N ASP A 74 11.60 -6.29 18.48
CA ASP A 74 12.03 -7.04 19.65
C ASP A 74 11.49 -8.48 19.66
N ALA A 75 11.86 -9.25 20.67
CA ALA A 75 11.46 -10.65 20.81
C ALA A 75 9.95 -10.88 20.95
N GLN A 76 9.16 -9.85 21.28
CA GLN A 76 7.71 -9.94 21.45
C GLN A 76 6.93 -9.47 20.21
N SER A 77 7.61 -8.78 19.29
CA SER A 77 7.00 -8.13 18.14
C SER A 77 6.25 -9.12 17.25
N ILE A 78 6.88 -10.23 16.85
CA ILE A 78 6.22 -11.25 16.01
C ILE A 78 5.03 -11.89 16.72
N ALA A 79 5.11 -12.14 18.03
CA ALA A 79 3.99 -12.68 18.80
C ALA A 79 2.77 -11.76 18.78
N LYS A 80 2.98 -10.46 19.01
CA LYS A 80 1.90 -9.46 18.96
C LYS A 80 1.30 -9.32 17.56
N LEU A 81 2.13 -9.25 16.52
CA LEU A 81 1.66 -9.18 15.14
C LEU A 81 0.85 -10.42 14.75
N ARG A 82 1.33 -11.61 15.12
CA ARG A 82 0.61 -12.89 14.92
C ARG A 82 -0.78 -12.86 15.54
N ASP A 83 -0.91 -12.32 16.76
CA ASP A 83 -2.21 -12.21 17.42
C ASP A 83 -3.13 -11.20 16.75
N LEU A 84 -2.60 -10.08 16.24
CA LEU A 84 -3.38 -9.14 15.42
C LEU A 84 -3.88 -9.78 14.13
N LEU A 85 -3.05 -10.57 13.46
CA LEU A 85 -3.36 -11.23 12.19
C LEU A 85 -4.47 -12.30 12.31
N LYS A 86 -4.82 -12.74 13.53
CA LYS A 86 -6.00 -13.60 13.77
C LYS A 86 -7.32 -12.84 13.61
N GLN A 87 -7.31 -11.52 13.69
CA GLN A 87 -8.52 -10.71 13.59
C GLN A 87 -8.98 -10.61 12.14
N LYS A 88 -10.31 -10.64 11.92
CA LYS A 88 -10.91 -10.71 10.58
C LYS A 88 -10.60 -9.48 9.71
N GLN A 89 -10.52 -8.31 10.34
CA GLN A 89 -10.26 -7.05 9.66
C GLN A 89 -8.76 -6.80 9.40
N VAL A 90 -7.86 -7.63 9.93
CA VAL A 90 -6.41 -7.52 9.64
C VAL A 90 -6.08 -8.48 8.51
N VAL A 91 -5.88 -7.99 7.30
CA VAL A 91 -5.93 -8.79 6.05
C VAL A 91 -4.56 -9.09 5.44
N SER A 92 -3.50 -8.46 5.93
CA SER A 92 -2.16 -8.58 5.35
C SER A 92 -1.06 -8.41 6.40
N VAL A 93 0.07 -9.08 6.19
CA VAL A 93 1.32 -8.83 6.92
C VAL A 93 2.02 -7.63 6.28
N GLY A 94 2.48 -6.71 7.10
CA GLY A 94 3.11 -5.47 6.66
C GLY A 94 2.38 -4.24 7.17
N GLU A 95 2.85 -3.04 6.89
CA GLU A 95 3.93 -2.73 5.98
C GLU A 95 5.29 -3.24 6.48
N CYS A 96 6.04 -3.92 5.63
CA CYS A 96 7.38 -4.42 5.92
C CYS A 96 8.28 -4.38 4.67
N GLY A 97 9.61 -4.37 4.85
CA GLY A 97 10.54 -4.30 3.73
C GLY A 97 11.78 -3.48 4.07
N LEU A 98 12.32 -2.75 3.09
CA LEU A 98 13.58 -1.99 3.21
C LEU A 98 13.44 -0.56 2.67
N ASP A 99 13.96 0.43 3.42
CA ASP A 99 14.14 1.82 2.98
C ASP A 99 15.59 2.24 3.28
N PHE A 100 16.42 2.32 2.24
CA PHE A 100 17.83 2.73 2.31
C PHE A 100 18.05 4.18 1.88
N ASP A 101 16.98 4.96 1.68
CA ASP A 101 17.06 6.39 1.39
C ASP A 101 17.11 7.22 2.69
N ARG A 102 16.29 6.84 3.68
CA ARG A 102 16.20 7.59 4.96
C ARG A 102 17.05 7.02 6.09
N ASP A 103 17.34 5.72 6.05
CA ASP A 103 18.16 5.01 7.04
C ASP A 103 17.78 5.32 8.53
N PHE A 104 16.49 5.54 8.83
CA PHE A 104 16.01 5.82 10.20
C PHE A 104 16.17 4.66 11.19
N SER A 105 16.44 3.47 10.67
CA SER A 105 16.89 2.28 11.37
C SER A 105 18.09 1.67 10.63
N PRO A 106 19.09 1.11 11.34
CA PRO A 106 20.25 0.48 10.70
C PRO A 106 19.85 -0.62 9.73
N ARG A 107 20.52 -0.70 8.56
CA ARG A 107 20.16 -1.63 7.48
C ARG A 107 20.12 -3.09 7.91
N ASN A 108 21.07 -3.54 8.73
CA ASN A 108 21.08 -4.91 9.28
C ASN A 108 19.85 -5.19 10.17
N VAL A 109 19.35 -4.18 10.89
CA VAL A 109 18.13 -4.28 11.69
C VAL A 109 16.89 -4.29 10.79
N GLN A 110 16.85 -3.48 9.73
CA GLN A 110 15.78 -3.54 8.73
C GLN A 110 15.70 -4.93 8.08
N GLU A 111 16.83 -5.50 7.65
CA GLU A 111 16.88 -6.84 7.06
C GLU A 111 16.41 -7.93 8.02
N THR A 112 16.83 -7.86 9.29
CA THR A 112 16.40 -8.82 10.32
C THR A 112 14.90 -8.74 10.55
N CYS A 113 14.36 -7.53 10.69
CA CYS A 113 12.93 -7.29 10.86
C CYS A 113 12.12 -7.72 9.63
N TYR A 114 12.64 -7.47 8.42
CA TYR A 114 11.98 -7.87 7.18
C TYR A 114 11.89 -9.40 7.06
N LYS A 115 13.00 -10.12 7.27
CA LYS A 115 13.03 -11.59 7.24
C LYS A 115 12.04 -12.21 8.23
N ALA A 116 11.98 -11.71 9.46
CA ALA A 116 11.05 -12.20 10.47
C ALA A 116 9.56 -12.01 10.06
N GLN A 117 9.25 -10.95 9.31
CA GLN A 117 7.90 -10.71 8.80
C GLN A 117 7.57 -11.55 7.56
N LEU A 118 8.57 -11.88 6.72
CA LEU A 118 8.41 -12.87 5.65
C LEU A 118 8.07 -14.25 6.23
N GLU A 119 8.80 -14.68 7.27
CA GLU A 119 8.52 -15.93 7.99
C GLU A 119 7.12 -15.91 8.62
N LEU A 120 6.72 -14.79 9.23
CA LEU A 120 5.37 -14.63 9.79
C LEU A 120 4.29 -14.78 8.71
N ALA A 121 4.48 -14.18 7.52
CA ALA A 121 3.53 -14.31 6.42
C ALA A 121 3.39 -15.75 5.92
N ILE A 122 4.49 -16.50 5.87
CA ILE A 122 4.47 -17.95 5.57
C ILE A 122 3.71 -18.70 6.65
N GLU A 123 3.92 -18.38 7.92
CA GLU A 123 3.23 -19.02 9.05
C GLU A 123 1.71 -18.81 8.99
N VAL A 124 1.27 -17.56 8.78
CA VAL A 124 -0.16 -17.21 8.83
C VAL A 124 -0.89 -17.34 7.49
N GLN A 125 -0.17 -17.59 6.40
CA GLN A 125 -0.70 -17.68 5.03
C GLN A 125 -1.54 -16.46 4.63
N LYS A 126 -1.10 -15.26 5.02
CA LYS A 126 -1.72 -13.98 4.63
C LYS A 126 -0.80 -13.23 3.66
N PRO A 127 -1.37 -12.45 2.73
CA PRO A 127 -0.56 -11.70 1.78
C PRO A 127 0.39 -10.72 2.46
N LEU A 128 1.37 -10.24 1.69
CA LEU A 128 2.39 -9.28 2.14
C LEU A 128 2.19 -7.90 1.50
N PHE A 129 2.17 -6.86 2.33
CA PHE A 129 2.20 -5.46 1.93
C PHE A 129 3.63 -4.92 2.08
N LEU A 130 4.37 -4.86 0.97
CA LEU A 130 5.82 -4.67 0.96
C LEU A 130 6.23 -3.24 0.62
N HIS A 131 7.17 -2.69 1.38
CA HIS A 131 7.83 -1.42 1.14
C HIS A 131 9.23 -1.64 0.55
N GLU A 132 9.53 -0.94 -0.54
CA GLU A 132 10.90 -0.83 -1.04
C GLU A 132 11.21 0.60 -1.45
N ARG A 133 12.35 1.12 -0.97
CA ARG A 133 12.92 2.36 -1.46
C ARG A 133 14.45 2.34 -1.42
N ALA A 134 15.07 2.60 -2.57
CA ALA A 134 16.53 2.67 -2.74
C ALA A 134 17.30 1.42 -2.25
N ALA A 135 16.60 0.28 -2.16
CA ALA A 135 17.07 -0.98 -1.59
C ALA A 135 16.85 -2.17 -2.53
N PHE A 136 16.38 -1.95 -3.77
CA PHE A 136 15.96 -2.95 -4.75
C PHE A 136 16.82 -4.22 -4.76
N THR A 137 18.13 -4.11 -5.00
CA THR A 137 19.05 -5.25 -5.10
C THR A 137 19.03 -6.11 -3.84
N ARG A 138 19.02 -5.48 -2.66
CA ARG A 138 19.02 -6.22 -1.39
C ARG A 138 17.65 -6.77 -1.05
N PHE A 139 16.61 -5.99 -1.30
CA PHE A 139 15.21 -6.38 -1.13
C PHE A 139 14.92 -7.64 -1.94
N ILE A 140 15.17 -7.64 -3.26
CA ILE A 140 14.88 -8.79 -4.12
C ILE A 140 15.73 -10.01 -3.77
N SER A 141 16.99 -9.80 -3.37
CA SER A 141 17.87 -10.89 -2.90
C SER A 141 17.26 -11.61 -1.70
N ILE A 142 16.77 -10.86 -0.71
CA ILE A 142 16.13 -11.44 0.48
C ILE A 142 14.81 -12.08 0.08
N THR A 143 13.92 -11.39 -0.64
CA THR A 143 12.60 -11.90 -1.01
C THR A 143 12.70 -13.24 -1.76
N LYS A 144 13.67 -13.37 -2.67
CA LYS A 144 13.91 -14.60 -3.45
C LYS A 144 14.24 -15.83 -2.60
N GLU A 145 14.86 -15.65 -1.43
CA GLU A 145 15.12 -16.77 -0.50
C GLU A 145 13.82 -17.42 0.02
N TYR A 146 12.71 -16.65 0.04
CA TYR A 146 11.43 -17.07 0.62
C TYR A 146 10.35 -17.36 -0.46
N LEU A 147 10.50 -16.82 -1.68
CA LEU A 147 9.50 -16.88 -2.76
C LEU A 147 8.76 -18.22 -2.92
N PRO A 148 9.42 -19.41 -2.88
CA PRO A 148 8.72 -20.68 -3.08
C PRO A 148 7.62 -20.97 -2.04
N GLN A 149 7.68 -20.33 -0.88
CA GLN A 149 6.74 -20.51 0.24
C GLN A 149 5.89 -19.26 0.50
N LEU A 150 6.23 -18.13 -0.13
CA LEU A 150 5.56 -16.87 0.16
C LEU A 150 4.12 -16.88 -0.38
N PRO A 151 3.17 -16.36 0.42
CA PRO A 151 1.85 -16.01 -0.12
C PRO A 151 1.97 -14.83 -1.10
N LYS A 152 0.84 -14.44 -1.70
CA LYS A 152 0.78 -13.28 -2.61
C LYS A 152 1.40 -12.05 -1.95
N ALA A 153 2.11 -11.23 -2.71
CA ALA A 153 2.74 -10.02 -2.20
C ALA A 153 2.57 -8.86 -3.18
N VAL A 154 2.44 -7.66 -2.64
CA VAL A 154 2.42 -6.40 -3.41
C VAL A 154 3.55 -5.50 -2.94
N VAL A 155 4.31 -4.95 -3.88
CA VAL A 155 5.21 -3.82 -3.62
C VAL A 155 4.37 -2.56 -3.74
N HIS A 156 3.98 -1.99 -2.60
CA HIS A 156 3.13 -0.81 -2.54
C HIS A 156 3.92 0.46 -2.86
N CYS A 157 3.21 1.52 -3.23
CA CYS A 157 3.75 2.82 -3.57
C CYS A 157 4.95 2.75 -4.53
N PHE A 158 4.84 1.92 -5.58
CA PHE A 158 5.93 1.69 -6.52
C PHE A 158 6.31 2.98 -7.27
N THR A 159 7.56 3.39 -7.10
CA THR A 159 8.16 4.54 -7.83
C THR A 159 9.46 4.19 -8.55
N GLY A 160 9.76 2.90 -8.68
CA GLY A 160 11.00 2.38 -9.27
C GLY A 160 11.05 2.47 -10.80
N SER A 161 12.08 1.87 -11.38
CA SER A 161 12.31 1.81 -12.83
C SER A 161 11.54 0.68 -13.51
N LEU A 162 11.42 0.74 -14.85
CA LEU A 162 10.84 -0.36 -15.64
C LEU A 162 11.55 -1.70 -15.44
N GLN A 163 12.88 -1.70 -15.23
CA GLN A 163 13.63 -2.92 -14.99
C GLN A 163 13.30 -3.56 -13.64
N GLU A 164 13.06 -2.73 -12.62
CA GLU A 164 12.64 -3.18 -11.30
C GLU A 164 11.22 -3.74 -11.35
N ALA A 165 10.30 -3.05 -12.03
CA ALA A 165 8.93 -3.52 -12.25
C ALA A 165 8.91 -4.90 -12.94
N LYS A 166 9.68 -5.07 -14.03
CA LYS A 166 9.84 -6.38 -14.71
C LYS A 166 10.30 -7.47 -13.74
N THR A 167 11.33 -7.16 -12.95
CA THR A 167 11.86 -8.12 -12.00
C THR A 167 10.81 -8.52 -10.96
N TYR A 168 10.04 -7.57 -10.43
CA TYR A 168 8.98 -7.89 -9.49
C TYR A 168 7.88 -8.78 -10.11
N LEU A 169 7.44 -8.46 -11.33
CA LEU A 169 6.47 -9.27 -12.06
C LEU A 169 6.98 -10.68 -12.38
N ASP A 170 8.23 -10.82 -12.83
CA ASP A 170 8.87 -12.12 -13.10
C ASP A 170 8.96 -13.00 -11.85
N ASN A 171 8.90 -12.40 -10.66
CA ASN A 171 8.88 -13.09 -9.37
C ASN A 171 7.47 -13.19 -8.76
N GLY A 172 6.41 -12.90 -9.55
CA GLY A 172 5.01 -13.07 -9.16
C GLY A 172 4.49 -12.02 -8.19
N LEU A 173 5.18 -10.89 -8.04
CA LEU A 173 4.76 -9.79 -7.16
C LEU A 173 3.85 -8.82 -7.91
N LEU A 174 2.85 -8.29 -7.21
CA LEU A 174 1.98 -7.21 -7.70
C LEU A 174 2.61 -5.85 -7.43
N LEU A 175 2.14 -4.80 -8.13
CA LEU A 175 2.61 -3.43 -7.94
C LEU A 175 1.45 -2.50 -7.55
N GLY A 176 1.65 -1.73 -6.49
CA GLY A 176 0.74 -0.67 -6.04
C GLY A 176 1.14 0.70 -6.60
N PHE A 177 0.18 1.46 -7.11
CA PHE A 177 0.42 2.78 -7.71
C PHE A 177 -0.36 3.87 -6.99
N THR A 178 0.33 4.95 -6.63
CA THR A 178 -0.23 6.13 -5.96
C THR A 178 -0.44 7.29 -6.93
N GLY A 179 -0.91 8.43 -6.40
CA GLY A 179 -0.95 9.71 -7.14
C GLY A 179 0.41 10.18 -7.67
N ALA A 180 1.53 9.59 -7.24
CA ALA A 180 2.86 9.86 -7.80
C ALA A 180 2.90 9.73 -9.33
N ILE A 181 2.14 8.80 -9.91
CA ILE A 181 2.09 8.55 -11.36
C ILE A 181 1.56 9.75 -12.17
N SER A 182 0.84 10.67 -11.53
CA SER A 182 0.31 11.87 -12.16
C SER A 182 1.30 13.05 -12.14
N ASP A 183 2.39 12.96 -11.37
CA ASP A 183 3.45 13.97 -11.33
C ASP A 183 4.49 13.72 -12.43
N THR A 184 4.18 14.19 -13.62
CA THR A 184 5.05 14.06 -14.80
C THR A 184 6.36 14.85 -14.72
N ARG A 185 6.55 15.68 -13.68
CA ARG A 185 7.84 16.39 -13.48
C ARG A 185 8.82 15.55 -12.68
N ARG A 186 8.32 14.81 -11.69
CA ARG A 186 9.16 14.01 -10.78
C ARG A 186 9.22 12.53 -11.17
N PHE A 187 8.16 12.00 -11.75
CA PHE A 187 7.98 10.58 -12.01
C PHE A 187 7.60 10.29 -13.46
N GLU A 188 8.15 11.05 -14.42
CA GLU A 188 7.89 10.87 -15.86
C GLU A 188 8.13 9.43 -16.32
N HIS A 189 9.17 8.77 -15.78
CA HIS A 189 9.52 7.39 -16.10
C HIS A 189 8.42 6.38 -15.70
N LEU A 190 7.50 6.70 -14.80
CA LEU A 190 6.40 5.79 -14.46
C LEU A 190 5.40 5.61 -15.60
N LYS A 191 5.43 6.49 -16.63
CA LYS A 191 4.61 6.31 -17.83
C LYS A 191 4.96 5.02 -18.57
N GLU A 192 6.24 4.74 -18.80
CA GLU A 192 6.67 3.50 -19.47
C GLU A 192 6.38 2.26 -18.61
N VAL A 193 6.47 2.40 -17.28
CA VAL A 193 6.10 1.34 -16.33
C VAL A 193 4.62 1.00 -16.47
N LEU A 194 3.72 1.99 -16.41
CA LEU A 194 2.27 1.78 -16.50
C LEU A 194 1.84 1.22 -17.86
N GLN A 195 2.55 1.58 -18.94
CA GLN A 195 2.32 1.00 -20.26
C GLN A 195 2.68 -0.48 -20.30
N TYR A 196 3.77 -0.88 -19.63
CA TYR A 196 4.27 -2.25 -19.61
C TYR A 196 3.49 -3.18 -18.67
N VAL A 197 3.23 -2.76 -17.42
CA VAL A 197 2.65 -3.61 -16.38
C VAL A 197 1.21 -4.00 -16.76
N PRO A 198 0.82 -5.30 -16.71
CA PRO A 198 -0.57 -5.71 -16.96
C PRO A 198 -1.54 -5.19 -15.90
N LEU A 199 -2.80 -4.90 -16.24
CA LEU A 199 -3.79 -4.41 -15.26
C LEU A 199 -4.04 -5.44 -14.16
N GLU A 200 -3.97 -6.73 -14.48
CA GLU A 200 -4.12 -7.88 -13.59
C GLU A 200 -3.01 -7.94 -12.52
N SER A 201 -1.93 -7.18 -12.73
CA SER A 201 -0.80 -7.07 -11.79
C SER A 201 -0.72 -5.71 -11.08
N MET A 202 -1.73 -4.86 -11.27
CA MET A 202 -1.83 -3.54 -10.65
C MET A 202 -2.81 -3.52 -9.49
N MET A 203 -2.47 -2.77 -8.45
CA MET A 203 -3.43 -2.23 -7.49
C MET A 203 -3.21 -0.73 -7.37
N ILE A 204 -4.21 0.00 -6.87
CA ILE A 204 -4.16 1.45 -6.73
C ILE A 204 -4.35 1.84 -5.27
N GLU A 205 -3.75 2.96 -4.89
CA GLU A 205 -3.75 3.48 -3.53
C GLU A 205 -3.57 4.99 -3.53
N THR A 206 -3.92 5.64 -2.43
CA THR A 206 -3.63 7.07 -2.26
C THR A 206 -2.33 7.33 -1.51
N ASP A 207 -1.90 6.39 -0.65
CA ASP A 207 -0.89 6.62 0.39
C ASP A 207 -1.22 7.86 1.25
N ALA A 208 -2.52 8.19 1.39
CA ALA A 208 -2.97 9.37 2.11
C ALA A 208 -2.45 9.33 3.56
N PRO A 209 -1.98 10.45 4.13
CA PRO A 209 -2.13 11.82 3.65
C PRO A 209 -1.07 12.30 2.64
N PHE A 210 -0.23 11.40 2.12
CA PHE A 210 0.85 11.72 1.19
C PHE A 210 0.39 11.61 -0.28
N MET A 211 1.30 11.82 -1.23
CA MET A 211 1.11 11.51 -2.66
C MET A 211 -0.17 12.06 -3.35
N LEU A 212 -0.63 13.26 -2.99
CA LEU A 212 -1.78 13.92 -3.65
C LEU A 212 -1.60 13.93 -5.19
N PRO A 213 -2.54 13.35 -5.96
CA PRO A 213 -2.46 13.36 -7.42
C PRO A 213 -2.48 14.79 -7.98
N LYS A 214 -1.62 15.07 -8.97
CA LYS A 214 -1.49 16.38 -9.62
C LYS A 214 -2.60 16.68 -10.62
N ASN A 215 -3.38 15.68 -11.00
CA ASN A 215 -4.55 15.81 -11.87
C ASN A 215 -5.86 16.08 -11.12
N VAL A 216 -5.85 16.21 -9.78
CA VAL A 216 -7.04 16.64 -9.02
C VAL A 216 -7.35 18.11 -9.36
N PRO A 217 -8.56 18.46 -9.80
CA PRO A 217 -8.94 19.85 -10.07
C PRO A 217 -8.83 20.74 -8.84
N ASN A 218 -8.26 21.94 -9.00
CA ASN A 218 -8.14 22.92 -7.91
C ASN A 218 -9.48 23.27 -7.25
N SER A 219 -10.60 23.15 -7.96
CA SER A 219 -11.95 23.37 -7.41
C SER A 219 -12.37 22.36 -6.34
N LEU A 220 -11.73 21.18 -6.31
CA LEU A 220 -11.97 20.14 -5.29
C LEU A 220 -10.95 20.23 -4.14
N LEU A 221 -9.93 21.08 -4.26
CA LEU A 221 -8.88 21.25 -3.28
C LEU A 221 -9.18 22.43 -2.35
N LYS A 222 -9.33 22.13 -1.07
CA LYS A 222 -9.24 23.11 0.03
C LYS A 222 -7.77 23.40 0.38
N LYS A 223 -7.53 24.51 1.08
CA LYS A 223 -6.18 24.98 1.47
C LYS A 223 -5.34 23.91 2.20
N TYR A 224 -5.95 23.10 3.06
CA TYR A 224 -5.21 22.07 3.79
C TYR A 224 -4.71 20.92 2.89
N HIS A 225 -5.28 20.73 1.71
CA HIS A 225 -4.83 19.70 0.77
C HIS A 225 -3.48 20.00 0.14
N GLU A 226 -2.95 21.22 0.29
CA GLU A 226 -1.54 21.51 -0.06
C GLU A 226 -0.55 20.53 0.61
N ARG A 227 -0.96 19.90 1.73
CA ARG A 227 -0.14 18.93 2.48
C ARG A 227 -0.86 17.63 2.84
N ARG A 228 -2.13 17.46 2.43
CA ARG A 228 -3.00 16.35 2.81
C ARG A 228 -3.75 15.77 1.61
N CYS A 229 -3.35 14.58 1.18
CA CYS A 229 -4.17 13.74 0.32
C CYS A 229 -5.27 13.06 1.12
N GLU A 230 -6.31 12.58 0.44
CA GLU A 230 -7.43 11.85 1.01
C GLU A 230 -7.81 10.67 0.08
N PRO A 231 -8.37 9.59 0.65
CA PRO A 231 -8.81 8.40 -0.11
C PRO A 231 -9.81 8.74 -1.21
N ALA A 232 -10.62 9.78 -1.05
CA ALA A 232 -11.56 10.28 -2.05
C ALA A 232 -10.91 10.68 -3.40
N TYR A 233 -9.58 10.81 -3.45
CA TYR A 233 -8.85 11.11 -4.67
C TYR A 233 -8.34 9.88 -5.44
N LEU A 234 -8.61 8.66 -4.97
CA LEU A 234 -8.27 7.43 -5.67
C LEU A 234 -8.79 7.35 -7.12
N PRO A 235 -10.02 7.83 -7.46
CA PRO A 235 -10.48 7.84 -8.85
C PRO A 235 -9.56 8.62 -9.80
N PHE A 236 -8.82 9.63 -9.31
CA PHE A 236 -7.84 10.37 -10.12
C PHE A 236 -6.58 9.55 -10.40
N VAL A 237 -6.17 8.67 -9.48
CA VAL A 237 -5.10 7.69 -9.71
C VAL A 237 -5.54 6.72 -10.81
N ALA A 238 -6.76 6.17 -10.70
CA ALA A 238 -7.34 5.29 -11.72
C ALA A 238 -7.43 5.98 -13.10
N GLY A 239 -7.80 7.26 -13.14
CA GLY A 239 -7.82 8.07 -14.36
C GLY A 239 -6.46 8.18 -15.03
N THR A 240 -5.37 8.36 -14.26
CA THR A 240 -4.02 8.39 -14.84
C THR A 240 -3.60 7.03 -15.37
N VAL A 241 -3.93 5.93 -14.67
CA VAL A 241 -3.70 4.56 -15.18
C VAL A 241 -4.44 4.35 -16.51
N ALA A 242 -5.72 4.70 -16.57
CA ALA A 242 -6.55 4.56 -17.78
C ALA A 242 -5.94 5.32 -18.96
N GLN A 243 -5.53 6.57 -18.73
CA GLN A 243 -4.88 7.41 -19.74
C GLN A 243 -3.61 6.79 -20.30
N PHE A 244 -2.69 6.32 -19.44
CA PHE A 244 -1.40 5.79 -19.90
C PHE A 244 -1.52 4.41 -20.54
N LYS A 245 -2.48 3.60 -20.11
CA LYS A 245 -2.76 2.29 -20.70
C LYS A 245 -3.61 2.33 -21.97
N GLY A 246 -4.32 3.43 -22.23
CA GLY A 246 -5.23 3.54 -23.38
C GLY A 246 -6.48 2.67 -23.23
N VAL A 247 -6.99 2.52 -22.01
CA VAL A 247 -8.18 1.74 -21.65
C VAL A 247 -9.22 2.63 -20.98
N SER A 248 -10.45 2.14 -20.82
CA SER A 248 -11.49 2.90 -20.11
C SER A 248 -11.25 2.95 -18.60
N LEU A 249 -11.76 4.00 -17.94
CA LEU A 249 -11.73 4.11 -16.49
C LEU A 249 -12.45 2.94 -15.81
N ASP A 250 -13.56 2.49 -16.39
CA ASP A 250 -14.36 1.36 -15.88
C ASP A 250 -13.54 0.06 -15.87
N GLN A 251 -12.75 -0.20 -16.93
CA GLN A 251 -11.84 -1.36 -16.97
C GLN A 251 -10.77 -1.30 -15.87
N VAL A 252 -10.21 -0.11 -15.60
CA VAL A 252 -9.24 0.05 -14.50
C VAL A 252 -9.91 -0.19 -13.15
N ALA A 253 -11.07 0.42 -12.92
CA ALA A 253 -11.83 0.27 -11.69
C ALA A 253 -12.18 -1.21 -11.43
N GLU A 254 -12.75 -1.88 -12.43
CA GLU A 254 -13.13 -3.29 -12.35
C GLU A 254 -11.92 -4.18 -12.05
N GLN A 255 -10.84 -4.06 -12.84
CA GLN A 255 -9.70 -4.96 -12.72
C GLN A 255 -8.90 -4.73 -11.44
N THR A 256 -8.64 -3.48 -11.05
CA THR A 256 -7.86 -3.18 -9.83
C THR A 256 -8.62 -3.53 -8.56
N THR A 257 -9.94 -3.31 -8.54
CA THR A 257 -10.81 -3.75 -7.43
C THR A 257 -10.87 -5.26 -7.33
N LYS A 258 -10.99 -5.97 -8.47
CA LYS A 258 -10.92 -7.43 -8.49
C LYS A 258 -9.59 -7.94 -7.93
N ASN A 259 -8.46 -7.38 -8.36
CA ASN A 259 -7.14 -7.76 -7.86
C ASN A 259 -7.04 -7.56 -6.34
N ALA A 260 -7.49 -6.41 -5.83
CA ALA A 260 -7.45 -6.11 -4.40
C ALA A 260 -8.31 -7.08 -3.58
N LYS A 261 -9.54 -7.37 -4.02
CA LYS A 261 -10.41 -8.37 -3.36
C LYS A 261 -9.80 -9.76 -3.34
N GLU A 262 -9.26 -10.22 -4.47
CA GLU A 262 -8.59 -11.53 -4.56
C GLU A 262 -7.27 -11.60 -3.79
N PHE A 263 -6.60 -10.46 -3.60
CA PHE A 263 -5.36 -10.37 -2.85
C PHE A 263 -5.61 -10.42 -1.35
N PHE A 264 -6.52 -9.56 -0.84
CA PHE A 264 -6.82 -9.45 0.59
C PHE A 264 -7.91 -10.42 1.08
N ALA A 265 -8.58 -11.14 0.17
CA ALA A 265 -9.71 -12.03 0.43
C ALA A 265 -10.89 -11.31 1.14
N ILE A 266 -11.30 -10.16 0.58
CA ILE A 266 -12.39 -9.30 1.09
C ILE A 266 -13.54 -9.11 0.10
#